data_AF-A0A563UJH2-F1
#
_entry.id   AF-A0A563UJH2-F1
#
_cell.length_a   1.000
_cell.length_b   1.000
_cell.length_c   1.000
_cell.angle_alpha   90.00
_cell.angle_beta   90.00
_cell.angle_gamma   90.00
#
_symmetry.space_group_name_H-M   'P 1'
#
loop_
_entity.id
_entity.type
_entity.pdbx_description
1 polymer ?
#
loop_
_entity_poly.entity_id
_entity_poly.type
_entity_poly.pdbx_seq_one_letter_code
_entity_poly.pdbx_strand_id
1 'polypeptide(L)'
;MGSSSRDFTFNNTADALYKKVVEITVYLEECGVSARVIDNIKPVLVELLTNAVKHSGAISTLIKVAVDEDNIVIKKIDWGTPLMLNILGRQLLWPISANFKKEIISIYNDFNCTLKAKLQAGNRVSFFVEDFNDTHQMPDIGNVTEHFGLLIITSVCTSFEYHYDTAGANNNFIATISRQRTL
;
A
#
# COMPACT_ATOMS: atom_id res chain seq x y z
N MET A 1 -15.94 14.61 17.03
CA MET A 1 -14.55 14.49 17.52
C MET A 1 -13.62 15.00 16.44
N GLY A 2 -12.50 15.64 16.80
CA GLY A 2 -11.60 16.27 15.82
C GLY A 2 -10.79 15.23 15.04
N SER A 3 -10.49 15.54 13.78
CA SER A 3 -9.50 14.79 12.99
C SER A 3 -8.09 15.13 13.45
N SER A 4 -7.24 14.14 13.67
CA SER A 4 -5.83 14.30 14.03
C SER A 4 -4.94 13.89 12.85
N SER A 5 -3.89 14.65 12.57
CA SER A 5 -2.91 14.29 11.53
C SER A 5 -1.47 14.57 11.97
N ARG A 6 -0.54 13.68 11.63
CA ARG A 6 0.90 13.84 11.85
C ARG A 6 1.70 13.33 10.65
N ASP A 7 2.74 14.07 10.31
CA ASP A 7 3.71 13.73 9.27
C ASP A 7 4.98 13.16 9.92
N PHE A 8 5.53 12.10 9.32
CA PHE A 8 6.75 11.42 9.77
C PHE A 8 7.73 11.28 8.62
N THR A 9 9.00 11.61 8.87
CA THR A 9 10.07 11.32 7.91
C THR A 9 10.68 9.95 8.22
N PHE A 10 10.73 9.08 7.22
CA PHE A 10 11.41 7.80 7.26
C PHE A 10 12.69 7.87 6.42
N ASN A 11 13.85 7.69 7.05
CA ASN A 11 15.11 7.52 6.34
C ASN A 11 15.11 6.08 5.83
N ASN A 12 15.18 5.87 4.52
CA ASN A 12 14.91 4.59 3.85
C ASN A 12 16.00 3.53 4.13
N THR A 13 16.22 3.19 5.40
CA THR A 13 17.19 2.21 5.88
C THR A 13 16.49 1.13 6.68
N ALA A 14 17.00 -0.10 6.62
CA ALA A 14 16.45 -1.22 7.38
C ALA A 14 16.48 -0.96 8.89
N ASP A 15 17.56 -0.37 9.39
CA ASP A 15 17.74 -0.07 10.83
C ASP A 15 16.71 0.94 11.36
N ALA A 16 16.21 1.85 10.51
CA ALA A 16 15.21 2.84 10.91
C ALA A 16 13.79 2.26 10.95
N LEU A 17 13.54 1.08 10.37
CA LEU A 17 12.20 0.54 10.15
C LEU A 17 11.46 0.32 11.46
N TYR A 18 12.05 -0.45 12.38
CA TYR A 18 11.41 -0.77 13.65
C TYR A 18 11.07 0.49 14.44
N LYS A 19 12.03 1.41 14.55
CA LYS A 19 11.84 2.69 15.24
C LYS A 19 10.68 3.48 14.65
N LYS A 20 10.57 3.53 13.32
CA LYS A 20 9.51 4.29 12.65
C LYS A 20 8.14 3.64 12.83
N VAL A 21 8.04 2.31 12.80
CA VAL A 21 6.79 1.60 13.11
C VAL A 21 6.34 1.95 14.53
N VAL A 22 7.23 1.85 15.52
CA VAL A 22 6.91 2.18 16.93
C VAL A 22 6.44 3.62 17.08
N GLU A 23 7.14 4.57 16.46
CA GLU A 23 6.78 6.00 16.53
C GLU A 23 5.38 6.28 15.97
N ILE A 24 5.02 5.65 14.85
CA ILE A 24 3.70 5.78 14.25
C ILE A 24 2.64 5.09 15.12
N THR A 25 2.91 3.91 15.67
CA THR A 25 1.93 3.22 16.53
C THR A 25 1.67 3.96 17.82
N VAL A 26 2.69 4.58 18.44
CA VAL A 26 2.51 5.44 19.62
C VAL A 26 1.60 6.63 19.30
N TYR A 27 1.78 7.26 18.14
CA TYR A 27 0.86 8.32 17.69
C TYR A 27 -0.58 7.82 17.49
N LEU A 28 -0.78 6.61 16.96
CA LEU A 28 -2.11 6.02 16.82
C LEU A 28 -2.75 5.76 18.20
N GLU A 29 -1.96 5.31 19.18
CA GLU A 29 -2.40 5.15 20.57
C GLU A 29 -2.80 6.50 21.19
N GLU A 30 -2.02 7.56 20.99
CA GLU A 30 -2.34 8.94 21.40
C GLU A 30 -3.66 9.44 20.77
N CYS A 31 -4.00 8.96 19.57
CA CYS A 31 -5.27 9.26 18.89
C CYS A 31 -6.45 8.37 19.34
N GLY A 32 -6.25 7.51 20.34
CA GLY A 32 -7.27 6.60 20.85
C GLY A 32 -7.61 5.45 19.90
N VAL A 33 -6.70 5.05 19.02
CA VAL A 33 -6.86 3.83 18.22
C VAL A 33 -6.65 2.61 19.13
N SER A 34 -7.51 1.60 19.01
CA SER A 34 -7.43 0.41 19.85
C SER A 34 -6.20 -0.44 19.50
N ALA A 35 -5.65 -1.14 20.51
CA ALA A 35 -4.50 -2.02 20.34
C ALA A 35 -4.70 -3.06 19.23
N ARG A 36 -5.92 -3.62 19.12
CA ARG A 36 -6.27 -4.58 18.06
C ARG A 36 -6.13 -3.98 16.65
N VAL A 37 -6.61 -2.76 16.44
CA VAL A 37 -6.49 -2.08 15.14
C VAL A 37 -5.03 -1.74 14.85
N ILE A 38 -4.27 -1.33 15.87
CA ILE A 38 -2.82 -1.09 15.76
C ILE A 38 -2.07 -2.37 15.36
N ASP A 39 -2.39 -3.52 15.96
CA ASP A 39 -1.77 -4.80 15.62
C ASP A 39 -2.03 -5.19 14.15
N ASN A 40 -3.22 -4.90 13.63
CA ASN A 40 -3.53 -5.08 12.20
C ASN A 40 -2.77 -4.10 11.29
N ILE A 41 -2.50 -2.87 11.77
CA ILE A 41 -1.78 -1.84 11.01
C ILE A 41 -0.27 -2.10 10.95
N LYS A 42 0.32 -2.77 11.95
CA LYS A 42 1.77 -3.04 11.98
C LYS A 42 2.28 -3.71 10.69
N PRO A 43 1.66 -4.79 10.18
CA PRO A 43 2.02 -5.36 8.88
C PRO A 43 1.95 -4.36 7.73
N VAL A 44 0.91 -3.52 7.67
CA VAL A 44 0.75 -2.47 6.65
C VAL A 44 1.91 -1.48 6.69
N LEU A 45 2.28 -1.01 7.88
CA LEU A 45 3.42 -0.11 8.07
C LEU A 45 4.73 -0.78 7.66
N VAL A 46 4.95 -2.03 8.08
CA VAL A 46 6.15 -2.78 7.70
C VAL A 46 6.25 -2.87 6.18
N GLU A 47 5.19 -3.27 5.48
CA GLU A 47 5.21 -3.42 4.02
C GLU A 47 5.37 -2.08 3.29
N LEU A 48 4.74 -1.00 3.74
CA LEU A 48 4.96 0.33 3.16
C LEU A 48 6.41 0.80 3.33
N LEU A 49 7.00 0.58 4.51
CA LEU A 49 8.37 1.00 4.82
C LEU A 49 9.41 0.11 4.15
N THR A 50 9.24 -1.21 4.11
CA THR A 50 10.13 -2.10 3.35
C THR A 50 10.08 -1.77 1.86
N ASN A 51 8.92 -1.44 1.30
CA ASN A 51 8.80 -0.97 -0.07
C ASN A 51 9.58 0.33 -0.30
N ALA A 52 9.59 1.25 0.67
CA ALA A 52 10.40 2.45 0.60
C ALA A 52 11.91 2.14 0.54
N VAL A 53 12.38 1.21 1.37
CA VAL A 53 13.79 0.75 1.39
C VAL A 53 14.18 0.09 0.07
N LYS A 54 13.33 -0.81 -0.45
CA LYS A 54 13.65 -1.63 -1.63
C LYS A 54 13.54 -0.87 -2.95
N HIS A 55 12.49 -0.07 -3.12
CA HIS A 55 12.05 0.37 -4.44
C HIS A 55 12.12 1.88 -4.66
N SER A 56 12.12 2.71 -3.62
CA SER A 56 12.12 4.15 -3.84
C SER A 56 13.43 4.59 -4.51
N GLY A 57 14.60 4.11 -4.06
CA GLY A 57 15.88 4.69 -4.45
C GLY A 57 16.09 6.13 -3.93
N ALA A 58 15.16 6.65 -3.12
CA ALA A 58 15.27 7.94 -2.45
C ALA A 58 15.92 7.79 -1.07
N ILE A 59 16.53 8.85 -0.56
CA ILE A 59 17.15 8.85 0.78
C ILE A 59 16.09 8.77 1.89
N SER A 60 14.94 9.39 1.66
CA SER A 60 13.85 9.42 2.63
C SER A 60 12.48 9.40 1.98
N THR A 61 11.49 9.05 2.80
CA THR A 61 10.08 8.93 2.45
C THR A 61 9.26 9.68 3.50
N LEU A 62 8.23 10.38 3.05
CA LEU A 62 7.27 11.06 3.92
C LEU A 62 6.08 10.14 4.18
N ILE A 63 5.78 9.87 5.45
CA ILE A 63 4.59 9.12 5.87
C ILE A 63 3.63 10.10 6.54
N LYS A 64 2.45 10.28 5.97
CA LYS A 64 1.38 11.07 6.58
C LYS A 64 0.35 10.13 7.19
N VAL A 65 0.00 10.37 8.44
CA VAL A 65 -1.00 9.57 9.15
C VAL A 65 -2.11 10.50 9.62
N ALA A 66 -3.32 10.26 9.11
CA ALA A 66 -4.53 10.95 9.54
C ALA A 66 -5.48 9.96 10.21
N VAL A 67 -6.13 10.40 11.29
CA VAL A 67 -7.10 9.62 12.05
C VAL A 67 -8.35 10.47 12.21
N ASP A 68 -9.49 9.93 11.79
CA ASP A 68 -10.81 10.49 12.06
C ASP A 68 -11.66 9.49 12.86
N GLU A 69 -12.96 9.72 12.97
CA GLU A 69 -13.87 8.88 13.75
C GLU A 69 -13.97 7.45 13.21
N ASP A 70 -13.88 7.28 11.90
CA ASP A 70 -14.17 6.03 11.21
C ASP A 70 -12.93 5.36 10.62
N ASN A 71 -11.90 6.14 10.30
CA ASN A 71 -10.78 5.72 9.47
C ASN A 71 -9.42 6.17 9.99
N ILE A 72 -8.43 5.39 9.59
CA ILE A 72 -7.01 5.71 9.67
C ILE A 72 -6.49 5.71 8.24
N VAL A 73 -5.92 6.82 7.80
CA VAL A 73 -5.34 6.98 6.47
C VAL A 73 -3.84 7.10 6.63
N ILE A 74 -3.10 6.15 6.06
CA ILE A 74 -1.64 6.14 6.00
C ILE A 74 -1.25 6.41 4.55
N LYS A 75 -0.60 7.54 4.32
CA LYS A 75 -0.10 7.94 3.01
C LYS A 75 1.43 7.94 3.00
N LYS A 76 2.01 7.05 2.19
CA LYS A 76 3.44 7.04 1.89
C LYS A 76 3.70 7.87 0.64
N ILE A 77 4.62 8.82 0.72
CA ILE A 77 5.05 9.69 -0.36
C ILE A 77 6.57 9.58 -0.53
N ASP A 78 7.02 9.19 -1.72
CA ASP A 78 8.44 9.15 -2.06
C ASP A 78 8.69 9.72 -3.48
N TRP A 79 9.90 10.22 -3.70
CA TRP A 79 10.35 10.82 -4.97
C TRP A 79 11.22 9.85 -5.76
N GLY A 80 10.92 8.57 -5.59
CA GLY A 80 11.69 7.48 -6.12
C GLY A 80 11.32 7.05 -7.53
N THR A 81 11.81 5.87 -7.90
CA THR A 81 11.36 5.17 -9.12
C THR A 81 9.85 4.96 -9.06
N PRO A 82 9.10 5.29 -10.11
CA PRO A 82 7.67 5.04 -10.14
C PRO A 82 7.30 3.57 -9.98
N LEU A 83 6.07 3.30 -9.52
CA LEU A 83 5.55 1.94 -9.47
C LEU A 83 5.68 1.27 -10.84
N MET A 84 6.11 0.01 -10.80
CA MET A 84 6.25 -0.86 -11.94
C MET A 84 5.59 -2.20 -11.59
N LEU A 85 4.69 -2.67 -12.45
CA LEU A 85 4.06 -3.97 -12.30
C LEU A 85 4.38 -4.85 -13.52
N ASN A 86 4.83 -6.08 -13.27
CA ASN A 86 5.08 -7.06 -14.32
C ASN A 86 3.88 -8.00 -14.42
N ILE A 87 3.15 -7.94 -15.53
CA ILE A 87 1.89 -8.67 -15.72
C ILE A 87 1.93 -9.40 -17.05
N LEU A 88 1.90 -10.74 -17.01
CA LEU A 88 1.88 -11.61 -18.19
C LEU A 88 2.99 -11.28 -19.21
N GLY A 89 4.20 -11.00 -18.72
CA GLY A 89 5.35 -10.63 -19.55
C GLY A 89 5.33 -9.19 -20.10
N ARG A 90 4.39 -8.35 -19.64
CA ARG A 90 4.35 -6.92 -19.94
C ARG A 90 4.68 -6.10 -18.69
N GLN A 91 5.41 -5.01 -18.89
CA GLN A 91 5.74 -4.08 -17.82
C GLN A 91 4.79 -2.88 -17.88
N LEU A 92 4.07 -2.63 -16.79
CA LEU A 92 3.30 -1.41 -16.59
C LEU A 92 4.12 -0.46 -15.72
N LEU A 93 4.62 0.61 -16.31
CA LEU A 93 5.39 1.65 -15.62
C LEU A 93 4.55 2.92 -15.52
N TRP A 94 4.57 3.56 -14.35
CA TRP A 94 3.93 4.86 -14.16
C TRP A 94 4.86 6.02 -14.53
N PRO A 95 4.33 7.13 -15.07
CA PRO A 95 2.94 7.36 -15.47
C PRO A 95 2.50 6.42 -16.61
N ILE A 96 1.29 5.86 -16.51
CA ILE A 96 0.81 4.89 -17.51
C ILE A 96 0.55 5.61 -18.83
N SER A 97 1.06 5.06 -19.93
CA SER A 97 0.76 5.58 -21.26
C SER A 97 -0.75 5.62 -21.54
N ALA A 98 -1.21 6.64 -22.28
CA ALA A 98 -2.63 6.94 -22.49
C ALA A 98 -3.48 5.82 -23.13
N ASN A 99 -2.86 4.72 -23.56
CA ASN A 99 -3.52 3.64 -24.28
C ASN A 99 -4.13 2.55 -23.38
N PHE A 100 -3.91 2.60 -22.06
CA PHE A 100 -4.55 1.66 -21.14
C PHE A 100 -5.97 2.13 -20.80
N LYS A 101 -6.97 1.37 -21.28
CA LYS A 101 -8.38 1.58 -20.90
C LYS A 101 -8.58 1.05 -19.48
N LYS A 102 -9.68 1.44 -18.83
CA LYS A 102 -10.07 1.02 -17.46
C LYS A 102 -10.14 -0.50 -17.35
N GLU A 103 -9.00 -1.11 -17.09
CA GLU A 103 -8.80 -2.56 -17.09
C GLU A 103 -8.59 -3.03 -15.65
N ILE A 104 -9.16 -4.19 -15.37
CA ILE A 104 -8.84 -4.96 -14.17
C ILE A 104 -7.77 -5.97 -14.59
N ILE A 105 -6.67 -5.97 -13.86
CA ILE A 105 -5.51 -6.83 -14.12
C ILE A 105 -5.22 -7.68 -12.88
N SER A 106 -4.93 -8.96 -13.08
CA SER A 106 -4.43 -9.82 -12.00
C SER A 106 -2.94 -9.58 -11.81
N ILE A 107 -2.54 -9.27 -10.58
CA ILE A 107 -1.13 -9.03 -10.22
C ILE A 107 -0.52 -10.31 -9.65
N TYR A 108 -1.27 -11.00 -8.79
CA TYR A 108 -0.80 -12.18 -8.05
C TYR A 108 -1.96 -13.12 -7.78
N ASN A 109 -1.72 -14.42 -7.92
CA ASN A 109 -2.68 -15.48 -7.60
C ASN A 109 -2.04 -16.46 -6.63
N ASP A 110 -2.76 -16.79 -5.55
CA ASP A 110 -2.49 -17.98 -4.74
C ASP A 110 -3.69 -18.94 -4.75
N PHE A 111 -3.66 -19.96 -3.90
CA PHE A 111 -4.71 -20.97 -3.84
C PHE A 111 -6.05 -20.45 -3.31
N ASN A 112 -6.07 -19.33 -2.59
CA ASN A 112 -7.22 -18.83 -1.86
C ASN A 112 -7.75 -17.51 -2.42
N CYS A 113 -6.89 -16.70 -3.04
CA CYS A 113 -7.25 -15.36 -3.49
C CYS A 113 -6.40 -14.87 -4.67
N THR A 114 -6.91 -13.85 -5.34
CA THR A 114 -6.19 -13.05 -6.34
C THR A 114 -6.06 -11.62 -5.87
N LEU A 115 -4.84 -11.08 -5.88
CA LEU A 115 -4.61 -9.64 -5.88
C LEU A 115 -4.86 -9.08 -7.28
N LYS A 116 -5.84 -8.19 -7.40
CA LYS A 116 -6.14 -7.46 -8.63
C LYS A 116 -5.84 -5.98 -8.49
N ALA A 117 -5.54 -5.35 -9.61
CA ALA A 117 -5.47 -3.90 -9.75
C ALA A 117 -6.54 -3.42 -10.71
N LYS A 118 -7.18 -2.31 -10.39
CA LYS A 118 -8.09 -1.59 -11.27
C LYS A 118 -7.42 -0.31 -11.73
N LEU A 119 -7.03 -0.25 -13.00
CA LEU A 119 -6.45 0.95 -13.59
C LEU A 119 -7.51 2.04 -13.71
N GLN A 120 -7.14 3.26 -13.33
CA GLN A 120 -8.00 4.43 -13.35
C GLN A 120 -7.35 5.56 -14.15
N ALA A 121 -8.16 6.56 -14.52
CA ALA A 121 -7.65 7.77 -15.16
C ALA A 121 -6.70 8.52 -14.21
N GLY A 122 -5.78 9.30 -14.79
CA GLY A 122 -4.90 10.19 -14.03
C GLY A 122 -3.82 9.47 -13.22
N ASN A 123 -3.19 8.42 -13.80
CA ASN A 123 -2.07 7.70 -13.16
C ASN A 123 -2.41 7.06 -11.82
N ARG A 124 -3.67 6.60 -11.67
CA ARG A 124 -4.17 5.96 -10.46
C ARG A 124 -4.44 4.48 -10.68
N VAL A 125 -4.25 3.70 -9.61
CA VAL A 125 -4.65 2.30 -9.54
C VAL A 125 -5.14 2.01 -8.12
N SER A 126 -6.25 1.29 -8.03
CA SER A 126 -6.73 0.74 -6.76
C SER A 126 -6.48 -0.76 -6.75
N PHE A 127 -6.00 -1.26 -5.63
CA PHE A 127 -5.77 -2.69 -5.39
C PHE A 127 -6.96 -3.28 -4.64
N PHE A 128 -7.30 -4.52 -4.96
CA PHE A 128 -8.35 -5.26 -4.25
C PHE A 128 -8.07 -6.76 -4.32
N VAL A 129 -8.55 -7.50 -3.31
CA VAL A 129 -8.48 -8.95 -3.26
C VAL A 129 -9.82 -9.53 -3.69
N GLU A 130 -9.76 -10.57 -4.52
CA GLU A 130 -10.92 -11.38 -4.88
C GLU A 130 -10.69 -12.81 -4.39
N ASP A 131 -11.56 -13.27 -3.49
CA ASP A 131 -11.49 -14.62 -2.94
C ASP A 131 -11.99 -15.65 -3.98
N PHE A 132 -11.31 -16.79 -4.05
CA PHE A 132 -11.78 -17.91 -4.87
C PHE A 132 -12.69 -18.82 -4.05
N ASN A 133 -13.86 -19.16 -4.61
CA ASN A 133 -14.65 -20.29 -4.13
C ASN A 133 -14.28 -21.61 -4.85
N ASP A 134 -13.37 -21.58 -5.84
CA ASP A 134 -13.07 -22.74 -6.68
C ASP A 134 -11.56 -22.89 -6.99
N THR A 135 -11.03 -24.10 -6.83
CA THR A 135 -9.64 -24.41 -6.42
C THR A 135 -8.68 -24.77 -7.57
N HIS A 136 -8.92 -24.28 -8.78
CA HIS A 136 -8.23 -24.79 -9.98
C HIS A 136 -7.17 -23.86 -10.60
N GLN A 137 -6.75 -22.79 -9.93
CA GLN A 137 -5.65 -21.95 -10.42
C GLN A 137 -4.33 -22.34 -9.75
N MET A 138 -3.32 -22.68 -10.55
CA MET A 138 -1.98 -22.90 -10.03
C MET A 138 -1.33 -21.56 -9.63
N PRO A 139 -0.65 -21.47 -8.48
CA PRO A 139 0.02 -20.25 -8.06
C PRO A 139 1.08 -19.83 -9.08
N ASP A 140 1.21 -18.53 -9.33
CA ASP A 140 2.34 -18.00 -10.09
C ASP A 140 3.58 -17.90 -9.18
N ILE A 141 4.30 -19.01 -9.04
CA ILE A 141 5.46 -19.16 -8.14
C ILE A 141 6.58 -18.15 -8.48
N GLY A 142 6.66 -17.68 -9.74
CA GLY A 142 7.72 -16.78 -10.20
C GLY A 142 7.59 -15.34 -9.70
N ASN A 143 6.36 -14.88 -9.41
CA ASN A 143 6.05 -13.50 -9.02
C ASN A 143 5.67 -13.33 -7.53
N VAL A 144 5.79 -14.39 -6.72
CA VAL A 144 5.30 -14.41 -5.33
C VAL A 144 5.97 -13.34 -4.47
N THR A 145 7.28 -13.13 -4.60
CA THR A 145 8.03 -12.31 -3.65
C THR A 145 7.91 -10.80 -3.86
N GLU A 146 7.68 -10.32 -5.08
CA GLU A 146 7.68 -8.88 -5.38
C GLU A 146 6.33 -8.22 -5.07
N HIS A 147 5.23 -8.98 -5.06
CA HIS A 147 3.88 -8.42 -4.93
C HIS A 147 3.12 -8.89 -3.67
N PHE A 148 3.70 -9.79 -2.86
CA PHE A 148 3.10 -10.23 -1.61
C PHE A 148 2.85 -9.08 -0.62
N GLY A 149 3.74 -8.08 -0.58
CA GLY A 149 3.55 -6.89 0.25
C GLY A 149 2.29 -6.10 -0.11
N LEU A 150 1.96 -6.01 -1.40
CA LEU A 150 0.71 -5.38 -1.85
C LEU A 150 -0.51 -6.19 -1.42
N LEU A 151 -0.43 -7.53 -1.42
CA LEU A 151 -1.50 -8.40 -0.92
C LEU A 151 -1.74 -8.19 0.58
N ILE A 152 -0.68 -8.18 1.39
CA ILE A 152 -0.77 -7.92 2.85
C ILE A 152 -1.46 -6.57 3.11
N ILE A 153 -1.04 -5.51 2.41
CA ILE A 153 -1.65 -4.18 2.61
C ILE A 153 -3.12 -4.22 2.22
N THR A 154 -3.44 -4.78 1.05
CA THR A 154 -4.79 -4.80 0.50
C THR A 154 -5.76 -5.62 1.34
N SER A 155 -5.32 -6.71 1.96
CA SER A 155 -6.18 -7.58 2.79
C SER A 155 -6.57 -6.95 4.13
N VAL A 156 -5.74 -6.06 4.66
CA VAL A 156 -6.03 -5.33 5.91
C VAL A 156 -6.85 -4.06 5.65
N CYS A 157 -6.59 -3.39 4.53
CA CYS A 157 -7.17 -2.09 4.24
C CYS A 157 -8.61 -2.18 3.74
N THR A 158 -9.42 -1.15 4.02
CA THR A 158 -10.70 -0.95 3.33
C THR A 158 -10.50 -0.46 1.90
N SER A 159 -9.43 0.31 1.67
CA SER A 159 -8.95 0.64 0.33
C SER A 159 -7.43 0.81 0.32
N PHE A 160 -6.81 0.38 -0.77
CA PHE A 160 -5.40 0.64 -1.02
C PHE A 160 -5.23 1.14 -2.44
N GLU A 161 -4.60 2.31 -2.59
CA GLU A 161 -4.45 2.98 -3.87
C GLU A 161 -3.02 3.47 -4.09
N TYR A 162 -2.63 3.52 -5.34
CA TYR A 162 -1.42 4.19 -5.79
C TYR A 162 -1.74 5.29 -6.80
N HIS A 163 -1.05 6.41 -6.68
CA HIS A 163 -1.11 7.54 -7.58
C HIS A 163 0.28 8.11 -7.86
N TYR A 164 0.64 8.23 -9.14
CA TYR A 164 1.82 8.99 -9.54
C TYR A 164 1.44 10.45 -9.82
N ASP A 165 1.89 11.36 -8.95
CA ASP A 165 1.74 12.79 -9.14
C ASP A 165 2.81 13.28 -10.11
N THR A 166 2.41 13.59 -11.33
CA THR A 166 3.31 14.09 -12.38
C THR A 166 3.80 15.51 -12.13
N ALA A 167 3.05 16.33 -11.39
CA ALA A 167 3.45 17.71 -11.11
C ALA A 167 4.56 17.76 -10.06
N GLY A 168 4.40 16.99 -8.98
CA GLY A 168 5.40 16.87 -7.92
C GLY A 168 6.40 15.73 -8.11
N ALA A 169 6.33 15.01 -9.24
CA ALA A 169 7.15 13.84 -9.58
C ALA A 169 7.30 12.84 -8.42
N ASN A 170 6.18 12.49 -7.77
CA ASN A 170 6.19 11.65 -6.57
C ASN A 170 5.17 10.51 -6.62
N ASN A 171 5.55 9.43 -5.95
CA ASN A 171 4.77 8.23 -5.72
C ASN A 171 3.91 8.42 -4.48
N ASN A 172 2.61 8.15 -4.58
CA ASN A 172 1.69 8.22 -3.45
C ASN A 172 1.02 6.86 -3.27
N PHE A 173 1.33 6.18 -2.16
CA PHE A 173 0.62 4.98 -1.73
C PHE A 173 -0.31 5.37 -0.58
N ILE A 174 -1.59 5.08 -0.71
CA ILE A 174 -2.64 5.52 0.22
C ILE A 174 -3.38 4.29 0.72
N ALA A 175 -3.17 3.95 1.99
CA ALA A 175 -3.85 2.89 2.69
C ALA A 175 -4.91 3.48 3.62
N THR A 176 -6.16 3.07 3.44
CA THR A 176 -7.27 3.43 4.33
C THR A 176 -7.68 2.20 5.12
N ILE A 177 -7.76 2.35 6.45
CA ILE A 177 -8.13 1.28 7.37
C ILE A 177 -9.31 1.76 8.21
N SER A 178 -10.36 0.96 8.32
CA SER A 178 -11.49 1.28 9.20
C SER A 178 -11.13 1.01 10.65
N ARG A 179 -11.50 1.94 11.54
CA ARG A 179 -11.38 1.78 13.00
C ARG A 179 -12.38 0.78 13.58
N GLN A 180 -13.46 0.48 12.85
CA GLN A 180 -14.56 -0.37 13.30
C GLN A 180 -14.54 -1.77 12.69
N ARG A 181 -13.85 -1.97 11.57
CA ARG A 181 -13.84 -3.26 10.87
C ARG A 181 -13.07 -4.28 11.70
N THR A 182 -13.82 -5.28 12.12
CA THR A 182 -13.36 -6.43 12.88
C THR A 182 -13.29 -7.57 11.88
N LEU A 183 -12.09 -7.94 11.42
CA LEU A 183 -11.86 -9.24 10.77
C LEU A 183 -11.98 -10.33 11.83
#